data_AF-A0A1F5AFH0-F1
#
_entry.id   AF-A0A1F5AFH0-F1
#
_cell.length_a   1.000
_cell.length_b   1.000
_cell.length_c   1.000
_cell.angle_alpha   90.00
_cell.angle_beta   90.00
_cell.angle_gamma   90.00
#
_symmetry.space_group_name_H-M   'P 1'
#
loop_
_entity.id
_entity.type
_entity.pdbx_description
1 polymer ?
#
loop_
_entity_poly.entity_id
_entity_poly.type
_entity_poly.pdbx_seq_one_letter_code
_entity_poly.pdbx_strand_id
1 'polypeptide(L)' 'MTSLGLATPEGQGYEEIRKIKKEEGIYKKVVLQDGVLVGAIWIGTKKGISEIARAVNAKIKVNQWINTLLDDSFDFSVL' A
#
# COMPACT_ATOMS: atom_id res chain seq x y z
N MET A 1 -3.00 2.39 14.50
CA MET A 1 -2.83 3.06 13.20
C MET A 1 -1.37 2.97 12.84
N THR A 2 -1.02 2.40 11.69
CA THR A 2 0.38 2.28 11.26
C THR A 2 0.54 2.98 9.91
N SER A 3 1.41 3.99 9.88
CA SER A 3 1.80 4.72 8.67
C SER A 3 3.21 4.28 8.28
N LEU A 4 3.38 3.84 7.04
CA LEU A 4 4.66 3.38 6.51
C LEU A 4 5.07 4.27 5.33
N GLY A 5 6.20 4.96 5.45
CA GLY A 5 6.75 5.79 4.39
C GLY A 5 6.07 7.16 4.26
N LEU A 6 6.04 7.67 3.03
CA LEU A 6 5.57 9.03 2.72
C LEU A 6 4.04 9.08 2.79
N ALA A 7 3.49 9.65 3.86
CA ALA A 7 2.04 9.76 4.07
C ALA A 7 1.38 10.88 3.26
N THR A 8 2.18 11.89 2.88
CA THR A 8 1.74 13.07 2.13
C THR A 8 2.79 13.38 1.06
N PRO A 9 2.55 13.01 -0.21
CA PRO A 9 3.46 13.38 -1.28
C PRO A 9 3.37 14.88 -1.61
N GLU A 10 4.50 15.59 -1.55
CA GLU A 10 4.64 16.93 -2.09
C GLU A 10 5.18 16.81 -3.53
N GLY A 11 4.31 16.95 -4.54
CA GLY A 11 4.68 16.96 -5.96
C GLY A 11 3.60 16.44 -6.92
N GLN A 12 3.81 16.64 -8.23
CA GLN A 12 3.02 16.02 -9.29
C GLN A 12 3.55 14.62 -9.61
N GLY A 13 2.66 13.66 -9.92
CA GLY A 13 3.03 12.30 -10.34
C GLY A 13 2.86 11.20 -9.28
N TYR A 14 2.11 11.48 -8.21
CA TYR A 14 1.75 10.48 -7.21
C TYR A 14 0.34 9.94 -7.44
N GLU A 15 0.17 8.63 -7.31
CA GLU A 15 -1.12 7.95 -7.41
C GLU A 15 -1.50 7.38 -6.05
N GLU A 16 -2.70 7.70 -5.58
CA GLU A 16 -3.21 7.23 -4.30
C GLU A 16 -4.35 6.24 -4.52
N ILE A 17 -4.13 4.97 -4.16
CA ILE A 17 -5.18 3.96 -4.19
C ILE A 17 -5.58 3.62 -2.77
N ARG A 18 -6.89 3.66 -2.50
CA ARG A 18 -7.48 3.34 -1.21
C ARG A 18 -8.51 2.23 -1.33
N LYS A 19 -8.49 1.29 -0.40
CA LYS A 19 -9.48 0.23 -0.24
C LYS A 19 -10.03 0.26 1.17
N ILE A 20 -11.36 0.32 1.25
CA ILE A 20 -12.08 0.42 2.51
C ILE A 20 -13.05 -0.75 2.57
N LYS A 21 -12.87 -1.62 3.56
CA LYS A 21 -13.82 -2.67 3.89
C LYS A 21 -14.52 -2.28 5.18
N LYS A 22 -15.67 -1.62 5.05
CA LYS A 22 -16.45 -1.13 6.19
C LYS A 22 -16.91 -2.26 7.11
N GLU A 23 -17.27 -3.41 6.55
CA GLU A 23 -17.75 -4.58 7.30
C GLU A 23 -16.69 -5.16 8.24
N GLU A 24 -15.41 -5.09 7.87
CA GLU A 24 -14.30 -5.60 8.67
C GLU A 24 -13.57 -4.49 9.45
N GLY A 25 -13.98 -3.22 9.28
CA GLY A 25 -13.26 -2.07 9.88
C GLY A 25 -11.85 -1.87 9.31
N ILE A 26 -11.56 -2.41 8.12
CA ILE A 26 -10.24 -2.38 7.51
C ILE A 26 -10.14 -1.20 6.54
N TYR A 27 -9.07 -0.42 6.69
CA TYR A 27 -8.69 0.65 5.77
C TYR A 27 -7.25 0.45 5.32
N LYS A 28 -7.06 0.35 4.01
CA LYS A 28 -5.75 0.24 3.37
C LYS A 28 -5.62 1.36 2.36
N LYS A 29 -4.51 2.08 2.37
CA LYS A 29 -4.17 3.07 1.36
C LYS A 29 -2.72 2.86 0.95
N VAL A 30 -2.43 3.00 -0.33
CA VAL A 30 -1.08 3.00 -0.88
C VAL A 30 -0.86 4.27 -1.68
N VAL A 31 0.37 4.74 -1.66
CA VAL A 31 0.84 5.89 -2.42
C VAL A 31 1.93 5.40 -3.35
N LEU A 32 1.76 5.71 -4.62
CA LEU A 32 2.71 5.37 -5.66
C LEU A 32 3.29 6.62 -6.29
N GLN A 33 4.48 6.46 -6.86
CA GLN A 33 5.15 7.46 -7.65
C GLN A 33 5.71 6.76 -8.88
N ASP A 34 5.25 7.10 -10.09
CA ASP A 34 5.70 6.45 -11.34
C ASP A 34 5.55 4.90 -11.30
N GLY A 35 4.46 4.41 -10.69
CA GLY A 35 4.19 2.98 -10.49
C GLY A 35 5.01 2.29 -9.40
N VAL A 36 5.89 3.03 -8.70
CA VAL A 36 6.68 2.56 -7.55
C VAL A 36 5.92 2.80 -6.25
N LEU A 37 5.87 1.80 -5.36
CA LEU A 37 5.28 1.96 -4.04
C LEU A 37 6.18 2.83 -3.14
N VAL A 38 5.70 4.01 -2.74
CA VAL A 38 6.45 4.98 -1.92
C VAL A 38 5.85 5.20 -0.53
N GLY A 39 4.61 4.75 -0.33
CA GLY A 39 3.94 4.87 0.95
C GLY A 39 2.75 3.92 1.09
N ALA A 40 2.40 3.61 2.33
CA ALA A 40 1.24 2.81 2.65
C ALA A 40 0.69 3.13 4.05
N ILE A 41 -0.62 3.03 4.18
CA ILE A 41 -1.36 3.18 5.43
C ILE A 41 -2.21 1.94 5.62
N TRP A 42 -1.99 1.25 6.74
CA TRP A 42 -2.72 0.04 7.10
C TRP A 42 -3.42 0.27 8.43
N ILE A 43 -4.73 0.07 8.43
CA ILE A 43 -5.61 0.23 9.60
C ILE A 43 -6.58 -0.94 9.65
N GLY A 44 -6.81 -1.47 10.85
CA GLY A 44 -7.73 -2.59 11.08
C GLY A 44 -7.13 -3.97 10.82
N THR A 45 -5.93 -4.09 10.25
CA THR A 45 -5.25 -5.38 10.05
C THR A 45 -3.74 -5.28 10.21
N LYS A 46 -3.13 -6.36 10.72
CA LYS A 46 -1.66 -6.52 10.82
C LYS A 46 -1.05 -7.32 9.66
N LYS A 47 -1.89 -7.94 8.83
CA LYS A 47 -1.49 -8.81 7.72
C LYS A 47 -0.90 -7.97 6.58
N GLY A 48 0.27 -8.37 6.07
CA GLY A 48 0.95 -7.68 4.98
C GLY A 48 1.71 -6.41 5.38
N ILE A 49 1.71 -6.01 6.68
CA ILE A 49 2.39 -4.77 7.10
C ILE A 49 3.91 -4.86 6.86
N SER A 50 4.53 -6.00 7.18
CA SER A 50 5.99 -6.15 7.04
C SER A 50 6.42 -6.19 5.58
N GLU A 51 5.67 -6.91 4.76
CA GLU A 51 5.89 -7.04 3.32
C GLU A 51 5.69 -5.71 2.59
N ILE A 52 4.63 -4.97 2.94
CA ILE A 52 4.41 -3.61 2.44
C ILE A 52 5.53 -2.66 2.88
N ALA A 53 5.97 -2.74 4.13
CA ALA A 53 7.11 -1.94 4.59
C ALA A 53 8.38 -2.25 3.80
N ARG A 54 8.63 -3.54 3.50
CA ARG A 54 9.74 -3.98 2.65
C ARG A 54 9.60 -3.46 1.22
N ALA A 55 8.42 -3.56 0.62
CA ALA A 55 8.16 -3.10 -0.75
C ALA A 55 8.31 -1.58 -0.89
N VAL A 56 7.86 -0.81 0.11
CA VAL A 56 8.07 0.65 0.19
C VAL A 56 9.56 0.97 0.28
N ASN A 57 10.31 0.28 1.15
CA ASN A 57 11.74 0.52 1.33
C ASN A 57 12.55 0.10 0.09
N ALA A 58 12.18 -1.03 -0.53
CA ALA A 58 12.79 -1.53 -1.75
C ALA A 58 12.34 -0.79 -3.01
N LYS A 59 11.41 0.18 -2.91
CA LYS A 59 10.88 0.97 -4.03
C LYS A 59 10.43 0.07 -5.19
N ILE A 60 9.63 -0.93 -4.87
CA ILE A 60 9.16 -1.92 -5.84
C ILE A 60 8.11 -1.30 -6.77
N LYS A 61 8.22 -1.58 -8.06
CA LYS A 61 7.16 -1.26 -9.03
C LYS A 61 5.99 -2.21 -8.85
N VAL A 62 4.90 -1.71 -8.28
CA VAL A 62 3.69 -2.51 -7.99
C VAL A 62 2.52 -2.20 -8.92
N ASN A 63 2.75 -1.44 -9.99
CA ASN A 63 1.74 -1.07 -10.98
C ASN A 63 0.93 -2.27 -11.50
N GLN A 64 1.58 -3.42 -11.69
CA GLN A 64 0.92 -4.65 -12.15
C GLN A 64 -0.01 -5.29 -11.09
N TRP A 65 0.22 -5.01 -9.81
CA TRP A 65 -0.57 -5.52 -8.69
C TRP A 65 -1.48 -4.47 -8.06
N ILE A 66 -1.62 -3.27 -8.64
CA ILE A 66 -2.31 -2.14 -8.00
C ILE A 66 -3.73 -2.47 -7.51
N ASN A 67 -4.46 -3.24 -8.30
CA ASN A 67 -5.84 -3.62 -8.03
C ASN A 67 -5.95 -4.76 -7.01
N THR A 68 -4.92 -5.60 -6.92
CA THR A 68 -4.90 -6.81 -6.10
C THR A 68 -4.15 -6.62 -4.80
N LEU A 69 -3.15 -5.73 -4.72
CA LEU A 69 -2.29 -5.45 -3.56
C LEU A 69 -3.06 -5.09 -2.30
N LEU A 70 -4.19 -4.42 -2.46
CA LEU A 70 -5.05 -4.00 -1.35
C LEU A 70 -6.05 -5.09 -0.94
N ASP A 71 -6.15 -6.17 -1.70
CA ASP A 71 -6.99 -7.30 -1.36
C ASP A 71 -6.48 -8.02 -0.09
N ASP A 72 -7.36 -8.76 0.57
CA ASP A 72 -6.94 -9.56 1.73
C ASP A 72 -6.31 -10.89 1.31
N SER A 73 -6.67 -11.35 0.11
CA SER A 73 -6.15 -12.58 -0.49
C SER A 73 -4.88 -12.35 -1.30
N PHE A 74 -4.34 -11.13 -1.29
CA PHE A 74 -3.10 -10.84 -2.00
C PHE A 74 -1.93 -11.63 -1.40
N ASP A 75 -1.20 -12.32 -2.25
CA ASP A 75 0.02 -13.00 -1.83
C ASP A 75 1.18 -12.00 -1.84
N PHE A 76 1.60 -11.56 -0.67
CA PHE A 76 2.68 -10.59 -0.53
C PHE A 76 4.07 -11.19 -0.79
N SER A 77 4.19 -12.51 -0.98
CA SER A 77 5.48 -13.16 -1.31
C SER A 77 5.92 -12.90 -2.75
N VAL A 78 5.02 -12.38 -3.60
CA VAL A 78 5.32 -12.02 -4.99
C VAL A 78 5.99 -10.66 -5.14
N LEU A 79 6.14 -9.91 -4.04
CA LEU A 79 6.84 -8.62 -3.93
C LEU A 79 8.32 -8.82 -3.61
#